data_AF-A0A9D5TT82-F1
#
_entry.id   AF-A0A9D5TT82-F1
#
_cell.length_a   1.000
_cell.length_b   1.000
_cell.length_c   1.000
_cell.angle_alpha   90.00
_cell.angle_beta   90.00
_cell.angle_gamma   90.00
#
_symmetry.space_group_name_H-M   'P 1'
#
loop_
_entity.id
_entity.type
_entity.pdbx_description
1 polymer ?
#
loop_
_entity_poly.entity_id
_entity_poly.type
_entity_poly.pdbx_seq_one_letter_code
_entity_poly.pdbx_strand_id
1 'polypeptide(L)'
;MLKRGVFLVELEIFSKIIGFVLGLLIVFVVCKIFFKPLKFILKLFLNSFIGVLLLYVINLFSKFTNFFIGINPVTAIILGLLGIPGLILIVILKLLI
;
A
#
# COMPACT_ATOMS: atom_id res chain seq x y z
N MET A 1 -19.15 -57.48 8.87
CA MET A 1 -18.27 -56.84 7.87
C MET A 1 -18.77 -55.47 7.36
N LEU A 2 -20.08 -55.26 7.19
CA LEU A 2 -20.63 -54.01 6.62
C LEU A 2 -20.39 -52.72 7.45
N LYS A 3 -20.27 -52.82 8.78
CA LYS A 3 -20.05 -51.65 9.66
C LYS A 3 -18.69 -50.95 9.46
N ARG A 4 -17.70 -51.67 8.90
CA ARG A 4 -16.33 -51.17 8.70
C ARG A 4 -16.24 -50.25 7.48
N GLY A 5 -17.04 -50.49 6.44
CA GLY A 5 -17.08 -49.66 5.23
C GLY A 5 -17.73 -48.29 5.48
N VAL A 6 -18.83 -48.26 6.23
CA VAL A 6 -19.51 -47.00 6.59
C VAL A 6 -18.60 -46.10 7.43
N PHE A 7 -17.84 -46.68 8.37
CA PHE A 7 -16.89 -45.94 9.20
C PHE A 7 -15.74 -45.32 8.40
N LEU A 8 -15.23 -46.01 7.37
CA LEU A 8 -14.17 -45.47 6.51
C LEU A 8 -14.65 -44.27 5.68
N VAL A 9 -15.89 -44.32 5.17
CA VAL A 9 -16.51 -43.21 4.43
C VAL A 9 -16.70 -41.98 5.34
N GLU A 10 -17.10 -42.18 6.59
CA GLU A 10 -17.25 -41.10 7.57
C GLU A 10 -15.91 -40.40 7.88
N LEU A 11 -14.81 -41.18 7.97
CA LEU A 11 -13.46 -40.64 8.17
C LEU A 11 -12.95 -39.85 6.95
N GLU A 12 -13.26 -40.30 5.72
CA GLU A 12 -12.89 -39.56 4.51
C GLU A 12 -13.60 -38.20 4.42
N ILE A 13 -14.89 -38.16 4.77
CA ILE A 13 -15.67 -36.93 4.81
C ILE A 13 -15.08 -35.96 5.85
N PHE A 14 -14.73 -36.46 7.03
CA PHE A 14 -14.11 -35.65 8.09
C PHE A 14 -12.75 -35.08 7.66
N SER A 15 -11.91 -35.89 7.01
CA SER A 15 -10.62 -35.45 6.47
C SER A 15 -10.76 -34.35 5.41
N LYS A 16 -11.73 -34.50 4.48
CA LYS A 16 -12.03 -33.47 3.47
C LYS A 16 -12.49 -32.15 4.10
N ILE A 17 -13.36 -32.21 5.11
CA ILE A 17 -13.86 -31.00 5.80
C ILE A 17 -12.70 -30.28 6.49
N ILE A 18 -11.83 -31.01 7.20
CA ILE A 18 -10.64 -30.42 7.84
C ILE A 18 -9.72 -29.79 6.79
N GLY A 19 -9.44 -30.49 5.70
CA GLY A 19 -8.62 -29.97 4.61
C GLY A 19 -9.19 -28.68 4.01
N PHE A 20 -10.51 -28.62 3.81
CA PHE A 20 -11.18 -27.42 3.31
C PHE A 20 -11.09 -26.24 4.29
N VAL A 21 -11.34 -26.49 5.58
CA VAL A 21 -11.24 -25.45 6.63
C VAL A 21 -9.80 -24.93 6.74
N LEU A 22 -8.81 -25.81 6.74
CA LEU A 22 -7.39 -25.42 6.77
C LEU A 22 -7.00 -24.61 5.54
N GLY A 23 -7.42 -25.06 4.35
CA GLY A 23 -7.19 -24.32 3.10
C GLY A 23 -7.78 -22.91 3.13
N LEU A 24 -9.02 -22.78 3.60
CA LEU A 24 -9.69 -21.48 3.73
C LEU A 24 -8.97 -20.55 4.73
N LEU A 25 -8.48 -21.11 5.83
CA LEU A 25 -7.76 -20.38 6.88
C LEU A 25 -6.43 -19.83 6.33
N ILE A 26 -5.68 -20.64 5.57
CA ILE A 26 -4.44 -20.21 4.92
C ILE A 26 -4.71 -19.07 3.94
N VAL A 27 -5.72 -19.20 3.07
CA VAL A 27 -6.11 -18.15 2.12
C VAL A 27 -6.48 -16.86 2.85
N PHE A 28 -7.24 -16.95 3.94
CA PHE A 28 -7.64 -15.79 4.74
C PHE A 28 -6.44 -15.04 5.33
N VAL A 29 -5.43 -15.77 5.85
CA VAL A 29 -4.19 -15.18 6.38
C VAL A 29 -3.41 -14.47 5.28
N VAL A 30 -3.23 -15.12 4.12
CA VAL A 30 -2.53 -14.54 2.96
C VAL A 30 -3.23 -13.26 2.50
N CYS A 31 -4.55 -13.29 2.33
CA CYS A 31 -5.32 -12.10 1.98
C CYS A 31 -5.08 -10.98 2.99
N LYS A 32 -5.20 -11.24 4.30
CA LYS A 32 -5.01 -10.22 5.33
C LYS A 32 -3.62 -9.57 5.29
N ILE A 33 -2.58 -10.36 5.01
CA ILE A 33 -1.21 -9.86 4.87
C ILE A 33 -1.07 -8.96 3.64
N PHE A 34 -1.67 -9.32 2.50
CA PHE A 34 -1.61 -8.53 1.26
C PHE A 34 -2.50 -7.27 1.28
N PHE A 35 -3.63 -7.30 1.97
CA PHE A 35 -4.53 -6.13 2.05
C PHE A 35 -3.92 -4.96 2.84
N LYS A 36 -3.04 -5.23 3.82
CA LYS A 36 -2.40 -4.21 4.66
C LYS A 36 -1.45 -3.28 3.86
N PRO A 37 -0.49 -3.77 3.04
CA PRO A 37 0.35 -2.92 2.20
C PRO A 37 -0.44 -2.26 1.07
N LEU A 38 -1.51 -2.89 0.56
CA LEU A 38 -2.34 -2.28 -0.49
C LEU A 38 -2.99 -0.97 -0.01
N LYS A 39 -3.52 -0.95 1.22
CA LYS A 39 -4.04 0.28 1.85
C LYS A 39 -2.97 1.34 2.05
N PHE A 40 -1.74 0.92 2.35
CA PHE A 40 -0.61 1.84 2.49
C PHE A 40 -0.26 2.51 1.15
N ILE A 41 -0.19 1.72 0.07
CA ILE A 41 0.07 2.22 -1.29
C ILE A 41 -1.03 3.20 -1.73
N LEU A 42 -2.30 2.89 -1.47
CA LEU A 42 -3.40 3.83 -1.76
C LEU A 42 -3.27 5.15 -0.99
N LYS A 43 -2.92 5.07 0.31
CA LYS A 43 -2.66 6.27 1.13
C LYS A 43 -1.48 7.09 0.60
N LEU A 44 -0.45 6.41 0.10
CA LEU A 44 0.75 7.00 -0.51
C LEU A 44 0.41 7.72 -1.82
N PHE A 45 -0.43 7.12 -2.67
CA PHE A 45 -0.94 7.78 -3.88
C PHE A 45 -1.74 9.05 -3.57
N LEU A 46 -2.66 8.99 -2.60
CA LEU A 46 -3.44 10.17 -2.20
C LEU A 46 -2.55 11.28 -1.62
N ASN A 47 -1.61 10.93 -0.74
CA ASN A 47 -0.65 11.89 -0.17
C ASN A 47 0.29 12.46 -1.24
N SER A 48 0.70 11.65 -2.22
CA SER A 48 1.50 12.10 -3.38
C SER A 48 0.75 13.16 -4.17
N PHE A 49 -0.54 12.94 -4.42
CA PHE A 49 -1.36 13.89 -5.15
C PHE A 49 -1.44 15.23 -4.41
N ILE A 50 -1.67 15.22 -3.09
CA ILE A 50 -1.63 16.44 -2.26
C ILE A 50 -0.24 17.09 -2.32
N GLY A 51 0.85 16.33 -2.20
CA GLY A 51 2.21 16.87 -2.21
C GLY A 51 2.59 17.54 -3.52
N VAL A 52 2.26 16.90 -4.66
CA VAL A 52 2.46 17.47 -6.00
C VAL A 52 1.56 18.69 -6.22
N LEU A 53 0.32 18.65 -5.73
CA LEU A 53 -0.61 19.78 -5.83
C LEU A 53 -0.11 21.00 -5.06
N LEU A 54 0.39 20.82 -3.83
CA LEU A 54 1.01 21.91 -3.05
C LEU A 54 2.24 22.46 -3.77
N LEU A 55 3.08 21.59 -4.32
CA LEU A 55 4.30 22.00 -5.02
C LEU A 55 3.95 22.77 -6.31
N TYR A 56 2.90 22.36 -7.02
CA TYR A 56 2.34 23.11 -8.14
C TYR A 56 1.87 24.51 -7.73
N VAL A 57 1.15 24.63 -6.61
CA VAL A 57 0.70 25.93 -6.07
C VAL A 57 1.90 26.81 -5.68
N ILE A 58 2.91 26.25 -4.99
CA ILE A 58 4.14 26.98 -4.66
C ILE A 58 4.86 27.44 -5.93
N ASN A 59 4.86 26.62 -6.98
CA ASN A 59 5.46 26.95 -8.26
C ASN A 59 4.73 28.10 -9.01
N LEU A 60 3.48 28.40 -8.68
CA LEU A 60 2.79 29.60 -9.19
C LEU A 60 3.35 30.88 -8.56
N PHE A 61 3.65 30.85 -7.27
CA PHE A 61 4.26 31.96 -6.54
C PHE A 61 5.78 32.06 -6.76
N SER A 62 6.37 31.05 -7.38
CA SER A 62 7.78 31.00 -7.76
C SER A 62 8.24 32.20 -8.60
N LYS A 63 7.33 32.78 -9.41
CA LYS A 63 7.60 34.02 -10.17
C LYS A 63 7.98 35.22 -9.28
N PHE A 64 7.52 35.24 -8.04
CA PHE A 64 7.83 36.32 -7.08
C PHE A 64 9.02 35.96 -6.18
N THR A 65 9.28 34.68 -5.95
CA THR A 65 10.31 34.20 -5.01
C THR A 65 11.56 33.66 -5.71
N ASN A 66 11.61 33.63 -7.05
CA ASN A 66 12.65 32.99 -7.88
C ASN A 66 12.93 31.52 -7.51
N PHE A 67 12.00 30.87 -6.80
CA PHE A 67 12.18 29.54 -6.22
C PHE A 67 11.50 28.47 -7.06
N PHE A 68 12.17 27.98 -8.10
CA PHE A 68 11.63 26.92 -8.97
C PHE A 68 12.06 25.53 -8.49
N ILE A 69 11.08 24.70 -8.14
CA ILE A 69 11.25 23.28 -7.85
C ILE A 69 10.63 22.50 -9.00
N GLY A 70 11.44 21.73 -9.72
CA GLY A 70 10.97 20.96 -10.87
C GLY A 70 10.02 19.84 -10.45
N ILE A 71 8.84 19.79 -11.06
CA ILE A 71 7.90 18.68 -10.91
C ILE A 71 8.41 17.53 -11.79
N ASN A 72 9.14 16.60 -11.18
CA ASN A 72 9.67 15.42 -11.85
C ASN A 72 9.22 14.12 -11.13
N PRO A 73 9.34 12.95 -11.77
CA PRO A 73 8.91 11.68 -11.17
C PRO A 73 9.58 11.40 -9.81
N VAL A 74 10.84 11.80 -9.65
CA VAL A 74 11.61 11.64 -8.41
C VAL A 74 10.97 12.44 -7.27
N THR A 75 10.68 13.72 -7.49
CA THR A 75 10.00 14.58 -6.51
C THR A 75 8.60 14.09 -6.18
N ALA A 76 7.84 13.58 -7.16
CA ALA A 76 6.52 13.01 -6.92
C ALA A 76 6.56 11.76 -6.02
N ILE A 77 7.57 10.91 -6.20
CA ILE A 77 7.81 9.72 -5.36
C ILE A 77 8.20 10.13 -3.94
N ILE A 78 9.11 11.10 -3.78
CA ILE A 78 9.54 11.61 -2.46
C ILE A 78 8.34 12.22 -1.71
N LEU A 79 7.54 13.04 -2.40
CA LEU A 79 6.32 13.63 -1.86
C LEU A 79 5.21 12.60 -1.60
N GLY A 80 5.16 11.53 -2.38
CA GLY A 80 4.23 10.43 -2.13
C GLY A 80 4.57 9.65 -0.87
N LEU A 81 5.84 9.30 -0.71
CA LEU A 81 6.35 8.54 0.42
C LEU A 81 6.28 9.34 1.72
N LEU A 82 6.73 10.59 1.71
CA LEU A 82 6.81 11.42 2.91
C LEU A 82 5.58 12.34 3.09
N GLY A 83 4.90 12.76 2.04
CA GLY A 83 3.83 13.76 2.12
C GLY A 83 4.36 15.17 2.38
N ILE A 84 3.72 15.88 3.31
CA ILE A 84 4.09 17.23 3.78
C ILE A 84 5.58 17.32 4.21
N PRO A 85 6.14 16.41 5.03
CA PRO A 85 7.56 16.47 5.38
C PRO A 85 8.50 16.30 4.17
N GLY A 86 8.07 15.60 3.12
CA GLY A 86 8.84 15.49 1.88
C GLY A 86 8.90 16.81 1.12
N LEU A 87 7.85 17.61 1.21
CA LEU A 87 7.77 18.94 0.62
C LEU A 87 8.72 19.91 1.34
N ILE A 88 8.71 19.87 2.67
CA ILE A 88 9.65 20.63 3.51
C ILE A 88 11.09 20.25 3.18
N LEU A 89 11.37 18.96 3.03
CA LEU A 89 12.72 18.48 2.70
C LEU A 89 13.22 19.01 1.36
N ILE A 90 12.38 18.96 0.31
CA ILE A 90 12.76 19.45 -1.03
C ILE A 90 12.99 20.97 -1.00
N VAL A 91 12.16 21.72 -0.27
CA VAL A 91 12.32 23.18 -0.11
C VAL A 91 13.63 23.50 0.61
N ILE A 92 13.94 22.80 1.71
CA ILE A 92 15.20 22.99 2.45
C ILE A 92 16.40 22.63 1.56
N LEU A 93 16.33 21.52 0.82
CA LEU A 93 17.42 21.09 -0.06
C LEU A 93 17.72 22.15 -1.13
N LYS A 94 16.68 22.81 -1.65
CA LYS A 94 16.79 23.88 -2.63
C LYS A 94 17.21 25.23 -2.03
N LEU A 95 17.04 25.43 -0.73
CA LEU A 95 17.56 26.60 -0.01
C LEU A 95 19.05 26.46 0.36
N LEU A 96 19.54 25.23 0.46
CA LEU A 96 20.92 24.94 0.87
C LEU A 96 21.91 24.90 -0.31
N ILE A 97 21.40 24.70 -1.53
CA ILE A 97 22.12 24.71 -2.81
C ILE A 97 21.83 26.01 -3.56
#